data_AF-A0A084T7L3-F1
#
_entry.id   AF-A0A084T7L3-F1
#
_cell.length_a   1.000
_cell.length_b   1.000
_cell.length_c   1.000
_cell.angle_alpha   90.00
_cell.angle_beta   90.00
_cell.angle_gamma   90.00
#
_symmetry.space_group_name_H-M   'P 1'
#
loop_
_entity.id
_entity.type
_entity.pdbx_description
1 polymer ?
#
loop_
_entity_poly.entity_id
_entity_poly.type
_entity_poly.pdbx_seq_one_letter_code
_entity_poly.pdbx_strand_id
1 'polypeptide(L)'
;MNDLNKQRLQRRQSQTDTLILGLPIKLFALATLFAGFGLLLSVMELGWIIGGGLGFIFFIIVFAPLRWIHQDDPQAWLLWLDAIKNSSLSSNAIKKKNMSVLSKGDVVSFKNWTRKNK
;
A
#
# COMPACT_ATOMS: atom_id res chain seq x y z
N MET A 1 -5.38 -16.90 -26.97
CA MET A 1 -5.23 -15.82 -25.97
C MET A 1 -3.73 -15.61 -25.79
N ASN A 2 -3.16 -14.55 -26.38
CA ASN A 2 -1.71 -14.41 -26.63
C ASN A 2 -0.86 -14.48 -25.34
N ASP A 3 0.21 -15.27 -25.37
CA ASP A 3 1.18 -15.44 -24.26
C ASP A 3 1.83 -14.12 -23.81
N LEU A 4 2.00 -13.17 -24.73
CA LEU A 4 2.44 -11.81 -24.44
C LEU A 4 1.55 -11.09 -23.42
N ASN A 5 0.23 -11.34 -23.44
CA ASN A 5 -0.70 -10.73 -22.50
C ASN A 5 -0.61 -11.40 -21.13
N LYS A 6 -0.38 -12.72 -21.09
CA LYS A 6 -0.16 -13.50 -19.86
C LYS A 6 1.10 -13.02 -19.12
N GLN A 7 2.19 -12.78 -19.87
CA GLN A 7 3.44 -12.25 -19.31
C GLN A 7 3.31 -10.81 -18.79
N ARG A 8 2.55 -9.94 -19.48
CA ARG A 8 2.29 -8.56 -19.00
C ARG A 8 1.45 -8.54 -17.72
N LEU A 9 0.46 -9.43 -17.62
CA LEU A 9 -0.36 -9.59 -16.42
C LEU A 9 0.47 -10.11 -15.23
N GLN A 10 1.38 -11.06 -15.46
CA GLN A 10 2.31 -11.57 -14.45
C GLN A 10 3.33 -10.50 -14.00
N ARG A 11 3.88 -9.70 -14.92
CA ARG A 11 4.79 -8.58 -14.55
C ARG A 11 4.10 -7.52 -13.71
N ARG A 12 2.81 -7.22 -13.94
CA ARG A 12 2.04 -6.29 -13.08
C ARG A 12 1.67 -6.89 -11.72
N GLN A 13 1.49 -8.20 -11.61
CA GLN A 13 1.22 -8.86 -10.32
C GLN A 13 2.46 -8.99 -9.43
N SER A 14 3.67 -8.90 -10.00
CA SER A 14 4.94 -9.05 -9.28
C SER A 14 5.47 -7.75 -8.64
N GLN A 15 4.76 -6.62 -8.75
CA GLN A 15 5.00 -5.48 -7.87
C GLN A 15 4.25 -5.69 -6.55
N THR A 16 4.61 -6.75 -5.83
CA THR A 16 4.40 -6.79 -4.39
C THR A 16 5.36 -5.77 -3.80
N ASP A 17 4.90 -4.52 -3.70
CA ASP A 17 5.63 -3.48 -2.99
C ASP A 17 5.98 -4.00 -1.60
N THR A 18 7.27 -4.03 -1.28
CA THR A 18 7.78 -4.49 0.01
C THR A 18 7.22 -3.60 1.11
N LEU A 19 6.35 -4.16 1.94
CA LEU A 19 5.77 -3.53 3.12
C LEU A 19 6.67 -3.83 4.33
N ILE A 20 7.07 -2.80 5.06
CA ILE A 20 7.73 -2.92 6.36
C ILE A 20 6.77 -2.37 7.40
N LEU A 21 6.41 -3.19 8.40
CA LEU A 21 5.47 -2.82 9.47
C LEU A 21 4.07 -2.34 8.98
N GLY A 22 3.64 -2.81 7.80
CA GLY A 22 2.39 -2.40 7.17
C GLY A 22 2.49 -1.10 6.35
N LEU A 23 3.69 -0.53 6.24
CA LEU A 23 3.95 0.69 5.47
C LEU A 23 4.75 0.40 4.21
N PRO A 24 4.45 1.08 3.08
CA PRO A 24 5.32 1.06 1.92
C PRO A 24 6.74 1.52 2.28
N ILE A 25 7.76 0.81 1.79
CA ILE A 25 9.17 1.05 2.13
C ILE A 25 9.60 2.53 2.05
N LYS A 26 9.08 3.26 1.05
CA LYS A 26 9.39 4.67 0.82
C LYS A 26 8.88 5.56 1.95
N LEU A 27 7.68 5.29 2.45
CA LEU A 27 7.10 6.01 3.58
C LEU A 27 7.77 5.65 4.89
N PHE A 28 8.07 4.36 5.08
CA PHE A 28 8.82 3.91 6.24
C PHE A 28 10.18 4.63 6.33
N ALA A 29 10.90 4.72 5.20
CA ALA A 29 12.18 5.42 5.14
C ALA A 29 12.04 6.93 5.47
N LEU A 30 11.03 7.59 4.90
CA LEU A 30 10.78 9.01 5.16
C LEU A 30 10.41 9.27 6.64
N ALA A 31 9.50 8.46 7.19
CA ALA A 31 9.09 8.56 8.58
C ALA A 31 10.25 8.30 9.54
N THR A 32 11.09 7.30 9.23
CA THR A 32 12.29 6.98 10.02
C THR A 32 13.29 8.13 9.98
N LEU A 33 13.48 8.77 8.82
CA LEU A 33 14.36 9.93 8.70
C LEU A 33 13.91 11.08 9.60
N PHE A 34 12.63 11.47 9.53
CA PHE A 34 12.10 12.56 10.36
C PHE A 34 12.09 12.21 11.85
N ALA A 35 11.61 11.02 12.21
CA ALA A 35 11.54 10.59 13.60
C ALA A 35 12.93 10.40 14.22
N GLY A 36 13.86 9.83 13.45
CA GLY A 36 15.26 9.65 13.86
C GLY A 36 15.98 10.99 14.03
N PHE A 37 15.76 11.94 13.12
CA PHE A 37 16.31 13.30 13.25
C PHE A 37 15.76 14.02 14.49
N GLY A 38 14.45 13.95 14.73
CA GLY A 38 13.84 14.54 15.92
C GLY A 38 14.33 13.91 17.22
N LEU A 39 14.52 12.58 17.23
CA LEU A 39 15.10 11.87 18.38
C LEU A 39 16.55 12.27 18.62
N LEU A 40 17.36 12.35 17.56
CA LEU A 40 18.75 12.76 17.64
C LEU A 40 18.87 14.17 18.22
N LEU A 41 18.11 15.13 17.67
CA LEU A 41 18.06 16.51 18.20
C LEU A 41 17.65 16.56 19.66
N SER A 42 16.60 15.81 20.03
CA SER A 42 16.11 15.78 21.41
C SER A 42 17.17 15.25 22.36
N VAL A 43 17.87 14.17 22.00
CA VAL A 43 18.97 13.60 22.80
C VAL A 43 20.16 14.55 22.90
N MET A 44 20.49 15.28 21.83
CA MET A 44 21.61 16.23 21.82
C MET A 44 21.35 17.43 22.75
N GLU A 45 20.13 17.96 22.76
CA GLU A 45 19.79 19.17 23.53
C GLU A 45 19.41 18.89 24.99
N LEU A 46 18.65 17.80 25.22
CA LEU A 46 18.05 17.50 26.54
C LEU A 46 18.75 16.33 27.25
N GLY A 47 19.76 15.73 26.63
CA GLY A 47 20.48 14.56 27.13
C GLY A 47 19.73 13.25 26.94
N TRP A 48 20.39 12.14 27.26
CA TRP A 48 19.92 10.79 26.94
C TRP A 48 18.60 10.40 27.60
N ILE A 49 18.34 10.84 28.83
CA ILE A 49 17.15 10.44 29.59
C ILE A 49 15.92 11.23 29.13
N ILE A 50 15.97 12.57 29.27
CA ILE A 50 14.85 13.44 28.94
C ILE A 50 14.66 13.53 27.43
N GLY A 51 15.75 13.76 26.70
CA GLY A 51 15.75 13.79 25.24
C GLY A 51 15.39 12.47 24.60
N GLY A 52 15.83 11.34 25.18
CA GLY A 52 15.43 10.01 24.73
C GLY A 52 13.93 9.76 24.94
N GLY A 53 13.39 10.14 26.11
CA GLY A 53 11.96 10.04 26.39
C GLY A 53 11.10 10.88 25.43
N LEU A 54 11.46 12.17 25.24
CA LEU A 54 10.79 13.07 24.31
C LEU A 54 10.93 12.61 22.85
N GLY A 55 12.12 12.17 22.45
CA GLY A 55 12.39 11.61 21.13
C GLY A 55 11.57 10.34 20.86
N PHE A 56 11.39 9.49 21.85
CA PHE A 56 10.55 8.28 21.73
C PHE A 56 9.07 8.63 21.59
N ILE A 57 8.56 9.59 22.38
CA ILE A 57 7.19 10.09 22.23
C ILE A 57 6.99 10.68 20.82
N PHE A 58 7.95 11.47 20.34
CA PHE A 58 7.93 12.00 18.97
C PHE A 58 7.90 10.88 17.92
N PHE A 59 8.70 9.82 18.12
CA PHE A 59 8.70 8.66 17.25
C PHE A 59 7.30 8.00 17.18
N ILE A 60 6.62 7.83 18.32
CA ILE A 60 5.26 7.31 18.36
C ILE A 60 4.29 8.24 17.62
N ILE A 61 4.38 9.56 17.85
CA ILE A 61 3.50 10.54 17.20
C ILE A 61 3.64 10.51 15.68
N VAL A 62 4.84 10.24 15.15
CA VAL A 62 5.06 10.07 13.72
C VAL A 62 4.50 8.73 13.24
N PHE A 63 4.86 7.62 13.87
CA PHE A 63 4.54 6.28 13.35
C PHE A 63 3.11 5.81 13.61
N ALA A 64 2.48 6.21 14.71
CA ALA A 64 1.12 5.81 15.06
C ALA A 64 0.09 6.18 13.99
N PRO A 65 -0.05 7.46 13.56
CA PRO A 65 -1.03 7.83 12.53
C PRO A 65 -0.69 7.19 11.19
N LEU A 66 0.60 7.10 10.84
CA LEU A 66 1.05 6.43 9.62
C LEU A 66 0.60 4.97 9.60
N ARG A 67 0.74 4.26 10.72
CA ARG A 67 0.34 2.86 10.80
C ARG A 67 -1.17 2.68 10.78
N TRP A 68 -1.91 3.57 11.44
CA TRP A 68 -3.37 3.49 11.53
C TRP A 68 -4.03 3.67 10.16
N ILE A 69 -3.57 4.65 9.37
CA ILE A 69 -4.09 4.90 8.02
C ILE A 69 -3.77 3.75 7.05
N HIS A 70 -2.62 3.08 7.23
CA HIS A 70 -2.15 2.05 6.29
C HIS A 70 -2.56 0.61 6.69
N GLN A 71 -3.12 0.41 7.88
CA GLN A 71 -3.58 -0.92 8.32
C GLN A 71 -4.79 -1.42 7.53
N ASP A 72 -5.72 -0.52 7.17
CA ASP A 72 -7.00 -0.93 6.60
C ASP A 72 -6.97 -1.13 5.08
N ASP A 73 -6.23 -0.29 4.33
CA ASP A 73 -6.08 -0.45 2.88
C ASP A 73 -4.75 0.12 2.33
N PRO A 74 -3.64 -0.64 2.42
CA PRO A 74 -2.36 -0.23 1.87
C PRO A 74 -2.40 -0.11 0.33
N GLN A 75 -3.33 -0.75 -0.37
CA GLN A 75 -3.44 -0.65 -1.83
C GLN A 75 -4.08 0.67 -2.27
N ALA A 76 -5.11 1.15 -1.56
CA ALA A 76 -5.72 2.45 -1.83
C ALA A 76 -4.71 3.59 -1.73
N TRP A 77 -3.82 3.52 -0.72
CA TRP A 77 -2.78 4.52 -0.56
C TRP A 77 -1.74 4.51 -1.68
N LEU A 78 -1.27 3.33 -2.12
CA LEU A 78 -0.37 3.23 -3.26
C LEU A 78 -1.00 3.84 -4.51
N LEU A 79 -2.30 3.59 -4.71
CA LEU A 79 -3.09 4.19 -5.78
C LEU A 79 -3.17 5.72 -5.66
N TRP A 80 -3.31 6.25 -4.44
CA TRP A 80 -3.29 7.68 -4.16
C TRP A 80 -1.93 8.33 -4.43
N LEU A 81 -0.83 7.70 -3.99
CA LEU A 81 0.54 8.16 -4.31
C LEU A 81 0.82 8.14 -5.80
N ASP A 82 0.38 7.10 -6.50
CA ASP A 82 0.54 6.98 -7.94
C ASP A 82 -0.32 8.02 -8.67
N ALA A 83 -1.50 8.36 -8.14
CA ALA A 83 -2.35 9.44 -8.64
C ALA A 83 -1.74 10.84 -8.45
N ILE A 84 -0.97 11.07 -7.37
CA ILE A 84 -0.24 12.33 -7.18
C ILE A 84 0.94 12.43 -8.15
N LYS A 85 1.65 11.32 -8.35
CA LYS A 85 2.81 11.29 -9.25
C LYS A 85 2.41 11.34 -10.73
N ASN A 86 1.27 10.76 -11.08
CA ASN A 86 0.78 10.68 -12.44
C ASN A 86 -0.60 11.35 -12.53
N SER A 87 -0.66 12.53 -13.18
CA SER A 87 -1.93 13.25 -13.44
C SER A 87 -2.90 12.51 -14.37
N SER A 88 -2.48 11.37 -14.91
CA SER A 88 -3.28 10.49 -15.75
C SER A 88 -3.81 9.32 -14.91
N LEU A 89 -4.93 9.53 -14.24
CA LEU A 89 -5.77 8.44 -13.76
C LEU A 89 -6.43 7.77 -14.99
N SER A 90 -5.65 6.97 -15.71
CA SER A 90 -6.17 6.21 -16.84
C SER A 90 -7.04 5.06 -16.31
N SER A 91 -8.24 4.90 -16.85
CA SER A 91 -9.14 3.75 -16.60
C SER A 91 -8.49 2.38 -16.87
N ASN A 92 -7.31 2.35 -17.48
CA ASN A 92 -6.43 1.18 -17.62
C ASN A 92 -5.81 0.68 -16.29
N ALA A 93 -5.90 1.46 -15.20
CA ALA A 93 -5.48 1.03 -13.86
C ALA A 93 -6.60 0.29 -13.09
N ILE A 94 -7.83 0.25 -13.63
CA ILE A 94 -8.94 -0.50 -13.05
C ILE A 94 -8.61 -1.99 -13.15
N LYS A 95 -8.16 -2.57 -12.03
CA LYS A 95 -7.93 -4.00 -11.89
C LYS A 95 -9.30 -4.68 -11.98
N LYS A 96 -9.63 -5.27 -13.14
CA LYS A 96 -10.86 -6.06 -13.30
C LYS A 96 -10.89 -7.15 -12.23
N LYS A 97 -11.83 -7.04 -11.29
CA LYS A 97 -12.09 -8.08 -10.29
C LYS A 97 -12.66 -9.30 -11.03
N ASN A 98 -11.96 -10.43 -10.97
CA ASN A 98 -12.50 -11.69 -11.46
C ASN A 98 -13.62 -12.11 -10.52
N MET A 99 -14.87 -11.91 -10.94
CA MET A 99 -16.04 -12.39 -10.22
C MET A 99 -16.40 -13.79 -10.73
N SER A 100 -16.60 -14.70 -9.78
CA SER A 100 -17.08 -16.05 -10.03
C SER A 100 -18.46 -16.17 -9.38
N VAL A 101 -19.42 -16.73 -10.10
CA VAL A 101 -20.79 -16.96 -9.64
C VAL A 101 -20.93 -18.45 -9.33
N LEU A 102 -21.35 -18.76 -8.11
CA LEU A 102 -21.72 -20.12 -7.73
C LEU A 102 -23.14 -20.38 -8.25
N SER A 103 -23.30 -21.36 -9.14
CA SER A 103 -24.61 -21.72 -9.70
C SER A 103 -24.77 -23.22 -9.71
N LYS A 104 -25.78 -23.74 -9.00
CA LYS A 104 -26.15 -25.16 -8.94
C LYS A 104 -24.95 -26.12 -8.73
N GLY A 105 -24.04 -25.76 -7.82
CA GLY A 105 -22.89 -26.58 -7.47
C GLY A 105 -21.65 -26.38 -8.33
N ASP A 106 -21.69 -25.50 -9.32
CA ASP A 106 -20.55 -25.22 -10.20
C ASP A 106 -20.09 -23.75 -10.09
N VAL A 107 -18.78 -23.52 -10.23
CA VAL A 107 -18.17 -22.18 -10.13
C VAL A 107 -17.93 -21.64 -11.52
N VAL A 108 -18.80 -20.74 -11.97
CA VAL A 108 -18.75 -20.20 -13.34
C VAL A 108 -18.24 -18.76 -13.31
N SER A 109 -17.31 -18.43 -14.20
CA SER A 109 -16.92 -17.03 -14.43
C SER A 109 -18.13 -16.16 -14.74
N PHE A 110 -18.24 -14.98 -14.09
CA PHE A 110 -19.35 -14.05 -14.29
C PHE A 110 -19.59 -13.76 -15.77
N LYS A 111 -18.53 -13.61 -16.57
CA LYS A 111 -18.61 -13.35 -18.01
C LYS A 111 -19.35 -14.45 -18.77
N ASN A 112 -19.18 -15.71 -18.36
CA ASN A 112 -19.85 -16.86 -18.97
C ASN A 112 -21.29 -16.98 -18.49
N TRP A 113 -21.55 -16.67 -17.22
CA TRP A 113 -22.90 -16.64 -16.65
C TRP A 113 -23.78 -15.58 -17.33
N THR A 114 -23.30 -14.34 -17.48
CA THR A 114 -24.08 -13.28 -18.14
C THR A 114 -24.39 -13.60 -19.60
N ARG A 115 -23.48 -14.31 -20.29
CA ARG A 115 -23.68 -14.70 -21.69
C ARG A 115 -24.72 -15.81 -21.86
N LYS A 116 -24.92 -16.65 -20.83
CA LYS A 116 -25.87 -17.77 -20.85
C LYS A 116 -27.29 -17.36 -20.47
N ASN A 117 -27.42 -16.28 -19.68
CA ASN A 117 -28.70 -15.76 -19.17
C ASN A 117 -29.19 -14.50 -19.93
N LYS A 118 -28.62 -14.22 -21.10
CA LYS A 118 -29.05 -13.14 -21.99
C LYS A 118 -29.64 -13.75 -23.24
#